data_AF-A0A9P0VWR8-F1
#
_entry.id   AF-A0A9P0VWR8-F1
#
_cell.length_a   1.000
_cell.length_b   1.000
_cell.length_c   1.000
_cell.angle_alpha   90.00
_cell.angle_beta   90.00
_cell.angle_gamma   90.00
#
_symmetry.space_group_name_H-M   'P 1'
#
loop_
_entity.id
_entity.type
_entity.pdbx_description
1 polymer ?
#
loop_
_entity_poly.entity_id
_entity_poly.type
_entity_poly.pdbx_seq_one_letter_code
_entity_poly.pdbx_strand_id
1 'polypeptide(L)'
;MEKSRTTAAQTTALHLLNLSRSIPLNPLNKVYAQSFYEHCNDKSINLPENYSTSNTCATCGILYIPGLTCSIRITYSKTKSKSSNSSNSKIKKLKSGGRKSSLEPKPRKRLLQYKCLQCGSNQTICNELMQPSVAVIASHRSPSTVSPSPAPSFEAKWPPQTSESSSKSQSPSVDSKTKKRSKKRKETHNLLNLISKSKQEKDKPTMSLNLMDFMK
;
A
#
# COMPACT_ATOMS: atom_id res chain seq x y z
N MET A 1 -8.77 7.70 29.25
CA MET A 1 -8.38 8.29 27.94
C MET A 1 -8.80 9.74 27.95
N GLU A 2 -7.87 10.65 28.21
CA GLU A 2 -8.15 12.09 28.15
C GLU A 2 -8.30 12.50 26.69
N LYS A 3 -9.48 13.01 26.32
CA LYS A 3 -9.66 13.68 25.03
C LYS A 3 -8.91 15.01 25.11
N SER A 4 -7.79 15.12 24.41
CA SER A 4 -7.07 16.38 24.26
C SER A 4 -8.03 17.45 23.72
N ARG A 5 -8.24 18.52 24.50
CA ARG A 5 -9.07 19.65 24.07
C ARG A 5 -8.33 20.40 22.96
N THR A 6 -8.95 20.50 21.79
CA THR A 6 -8.43 21.30 20.68
C THR A 6 -8.58 22.79 20.99
N THR A 7 -7.55 23.58 20.73
CA THR A 7 -7.64 25.03 20.91
C THR A 7 -8.54 25.65 19.83
N ALA A 8 -9.13 26.82 20.10
CA ALA A 8 -9.97 27.51 19.12
C ALA A 8 -9.21 27.78 17.80
N ALA A 9 -7.92 28.14 17.90
CA ALA A 9 -7.04 28.34 16.75
C ALA A 9 -6.87 27.08 15.89
N GLN A 10 -6.70 25.91 16.53
CA GLN A 10 -6.63 24.62 15.86
C GLN A 10 -7.95 24.27 15.18
N THR A 11 -9.08 24.54 15.84
CA THR A 11 -10.42 24.31 15.25
C THR A 11 -10.61 25.11 13.97
N THR A 12 -10.24 26.40 13.96
CA THR A 12 -10.31 27.23 12.74
C THR A 12 -9.40 26.71 11.63
N ALA A 13 -8.17 26.30 11.97
CA ALA A 13 -7.24 25.73 11.00
C ALA A 13 -7.80 24.44 10.38
N LEU A 14 -8.31 23.52 11.21
CA LEU A 14 -8.96 22.30 10.74
C LEU A 14 -10.18 22.60 9.86
N HIS A 15 -10.96 23.62 10.20
CA HIS A 15 -12.11 24.03 9.40
C HIS A 15 -11.68 24.49 8.00
N LEU A 16 -10.70 25.39 7.89
CA LEU A 16 -10.17 25.86 6.60
C LEU A 16 -9.63 24.70 5.75
N LEU A 17 -8.93 23.77 6.38
CA LEU A 17 -8.44 22.57 5.70
C LEU A 17 -9.57 21.65 5.22
N ASN A 18 -10.64 21.50 6.01
CA ASN A 18 -11.78 20.70 5.60
C ASN A 18 -12.53 21.35 4.42
N LEU A 19 -12.62 22.68 4.39
CA LEU A 19 -13.18 23.43 3.26
C LEU A 19 -12.34 23.27 1.98
N SER A 20 -11.02 23.28 2.09
CA SER A 20 -10.15 23.06 0.93
C SER A 20 -10.29 21.63 0.38
N ARG A 21 -10.53 20.65 1.27
CA ARG A 21 -10.77 19.24 0.91
C ARG A 21 -12.14 18.97 0.31
N SER A 22 -13.19 19.64 0.77
CA SER A 22 -14.57 19.36 0.36
C SER A 22 -14.88 19.80 -1.07
N ILE A 23 -14.12 20.77 -1.62
CA ILE A 23 -14.37 21.32 -2.95
C ILE A 23 -13.10 21.31 -3.83
N PRO A 24 -12.55 20.12 -4.15
CA PRO A 24 -11.18 20.03 -4.65
C PRO A 24 -10.94 20.57 -6.06
N LEU A 25 -11.97 20.58 -6.90
CA LEU A 25 -11.90 21.07 -8.29
C LEU A 25 -12.22 22.56 -8.42
N ASN A 26 -12.72 23.19 -7.36
CA ASN A 26 -13.09 24.60 -7.39
C ASN A 26 -11.84 25.46 -7.16
N PRO A 27 -11.66 26.58 -7.90
CA PRO A 27 -10.56 27.51 -7.66
C PRO A 27 -10.51 28.04 -6.21
N LEU A 28 -11.64 28.07 -5.50
CA LEU A 28 -11.70 28.45 -4.08
C LEU A 28 -10.87 27.53 -3.16
N ASN A 29 -10.63 26.28 -3.55
CA ASN A 29 -9.75 25.37 -2.82
C ASN A 29 -8.37 26.00 -2.57
N LYS A 30 -7.81 26.65 -3.59
CA LYS A 30 -6.51 27.32 -3.48
C LYS A 30 -6.55 28.42 -2.43
N VAL A 31 -7.62 29.21 -2.40
CA VAL A 31 -7.80 30.31 -1.44
C VAL A 31 -7.87 29.75 -0.03
N TYR A 32 -8.69 28.72 0.21
CA TYR A 32 -8.80 28.10 1.54
C TYR A 32 -7.49 27.43 1.98
N ALA A 33 -6.78 26.76 1.07
CA ALA A 33 -5.48 26.17 1.36
C ALA A 33 -4.45 27.24 1.73
N GLN A 34 -4.43 28.37 1.02
CA GLN A 34 -3.54 29.49 1.32
C GLN A 34 -3.88 30.10 2.69
N SER A 35 -5.14 30.44 2.95
CA SER A 35 -5.58 30.99 4.23
C SER A 35 -5.30 30.04 5.40
N PHE A 36 -5.36 28.73 5.17
CA PHE A 36 -4.95 27.72 6.15
C PHE A 36 -3.46 27.85 6.52
N TYR A 37 -2.57 27.94 5.52
CA TYR A 37 -1.13 28.07 5.78
C TYR A 37 -0.78 29.40 6.44
N GLU A 38 -1.38 30.51 6.00
CA GLU A 38 -1.23 31.83 6.62
C GLU A 38 -1.65 31.79 8.09
N HIS A 39 -2.85 31.29 8.40
CA HIS A 39 -3.35 31.18 9.77
C HIS A 39 -2.50 30.25 10.66
N CYS A 40 -1.97 29.16 10.09
CA CYS A 40 -1.04 28.28 10.82
C CYS A 40 0.30 28.96 11.11
N ASN A 41 0.82 29.75 10.17
CA ASN A 41 2.05 30.50 10.33
C ASN A 41 1.90 31.63 11.37
N ASP A 42 0.83 32.42 11.24
CA ASP A 42 0.53 33.56 12.13
C ASP A 42 0.36 33.12 13.59
N LYS A 43 -0.28 31.96 13.80
CA LYS A 43 -0.54 31.41 15.13
C LYS A 43 0.51 30.40 15.59
N SER A 44 1.58 30.19 14.82
CA SER A 44 2.66 29.23 15.12
C SER A 44 2.15 27.83 15.50
N ILE A 45 1.11 27.36 14.79
CA ILE A 45 0.48 26.06 15.09
C ILE A 45 1.39 24.96 14.55
N ASN A 46 1.91 24.11 15.44
CA ASN A 46 2.65 22.92 15.02
C ASN A 46 1.68 21.93 14.34
N LEU A 47 1.82 21.77 13.01
CA LEU A 47 1.06 20.80 12.26
C LEU A 47 1.65 19.40 12.46
N PRO A 48 0.80 18.38 12.67
CA PRO A 48 1.22 16.99 12.56
C PRO A 48 1.80 16.73 11.16
N GLU A 49 2.74 15.79 11.06
CA GLU A 49 3.43 15.45 9.81
C GLU A 49 2.44 15.09 8.67
N ASN A 50 1.27 14.55 9.01
CA ASN A 50 0.19 14.22 8.09
C ASN A 50 -0.44 15.43 7.37
N TYR A 51 -0.21 16.65 7.86
CA TYR A 51 -0.72 17.89 7.30
C TYR A 51 0.38 18.76 6.67
N SER A 52 1.59 18.20 6.55
CA SER A 52 2.72 18.89 5.95
C SER A 52 2.45 19.30 4.50
N THR A 53 3.25 20.26 4.03
CA THR A 53 3.26 20.79 2.66
C THR A 53 3.48 19.73 1.57
N SER A 54 3.84 18.50 1.93
CA SER A 54 3.94 17.35 1.02
C SER A 54 2.59 16.98 0.37
N ASN A 55 1.46 17.37 0.97
CA ASN A 55 0.13 17.08 0.46
C ASN A 55 -0.42 18.15 -0.48
N THR A 56 0.33 19.22 -0.77
CA THR A 56 -0.09 20.30 -1.67
C THR A 56 0.91 20.50 -2.79
N CYS A 57 0.42 21.01 -3.92
CA CYS A 57 1.27 21.38 -5.03
C CYS A 57 2.09 22.62 -4.70
N ALA A 58 3.41 22.55 -4.80
CA ALA A 58 4.30 23.70 -4.55
C ALA A 58 4.12 24.82 -5.59
N THR A 59 3.63 24.51 -6.79
CA THR A 59 3.47 25.50 -7.87
C THR A 59 2.12 26.21 -7.80
N CYS A 60 1.01 25.46 -7.67
CA CYS A 60 -0.33 26.06 -7.70
C CYS A 60 -1.06 26.07 -6.34
N GLY A 61 -0.52 25.43 -5.31
CA GLY A 61 -1.11 25.36 -3.97
C GLY A 61 -2.29 24.39 -3.84
N ILE A 62 -2.67 23.68 -4.91
CA ILE A 62 -3.81 22.76 -4.84
C ILE A 62 -3.49 21.53 -3.98
N LEU A 63 -4.45 21.10 -3.18
CA LEU A 63 -4.34 19.86 -2.42
C LEU A 63 -4.27 18.64 -3.35
N TYR A 64 -3.33 17.74 -3.09
CA TYR A 64 -3.19 16.46 -3.78
C TYR A 64 -4.19 15.44 -3.27
N ILE A 65 -5.16 15.13 -4.13
CA ILE A 65 -6.12 14.05 -3.96
C ILE A 65 -5.83 13.01 -5.05
N PRO A 66 -5.36 11.81 -4.67
CA PRO A 66 -5.00 10.76 -5.62
C PRO A 66 -6.17 10.45 -6.56
N GLY A 67 -5.92 10.49 -7.87
CA GLY A 67 -6.92 10.20 -8.90
C GLY A 67 -7.84 11.37 -9.28
N LEU A 68 -7.83 12.47 -8.51
CA LEU A 68 -8.63 13.66 -8.81
C LEU A 68 -7.75 14.85 -9.21
N THR A 69 -6.90 15.31 -8.31
CA THR A 69 -6.03 16.48 -8.54
C THR A 69 -4.56 16.10 -8.71
N CYS A 70 -4.19 14.86 -8.34
CA CYS A 70 -2.85 14.33 -8.58
C CYS A 70 -2.85 12.90 -9.12
N SER A 71 -1.85 12.58 -9.94
CA SER A 71 -1.50 11.22 -10.33
C SER A 71 -0.28 10.78 -9.53
N ILE A 72 -0.41 9.68 -8.79
CA ILE A 72 0.68 9.09 -8.00
C ILE A 72 1.23 7.88 -8.76
N ARG A 73 2.55 7.83 -8.93
CA ARG A 73 3.24 6.70 -9.56
C ARG A 73 4.48 6.32 -8.77
N ILE A 74 4.76 5.02 -8.67
CA ILE A 74 6.03 4.53 -8.15
C ILE A 74 7.01 4.49 -9.32
N THR A 75 8.07 5.27 -9.22
CA THR A 75 9.19 5.25 -10.15
C THR A 75 10.38 4.53 -9.54
N TYR A 76 11.17 3.87 -10.37
CA TYR A 76 12.39 3.20 -9.92
C TYR A 76 13.58 4.00 -10.40
N SER A 77 14.49 4.33 -9.49
CA SER A 77 15.76 4.95 -9.89
C SER A 77 16.46 4.04 -10.90
N LYS A 78 16.80 4.59 -12.06
CA LYS A 78 17.63 3.89 -13.04
C LYS A 78 19.01 3.80 -12.42
N THR A 79 19.48 2.60 -12.10
CA THR A 79 20.90 2.40 -11.86
C THR A 79 21.59 2.79 -13.16
N LYS A 80 22.34 3.90 -13.15
CA LYS A 80 23.21 4.24 -14.29
C LYS A 80 24.12 3.03 -14.46
N SER A 81 23.80 2.15 -15.41
CA SER A 81 24.78 1.20 -15.89
C SER A 81 25.93 2.09 -16.36
N LYS A 82 27.12 1.85 -15.83
CA LYS A 82 28.33 2.42 -16.42
C LYS A 82 28.33 1.92 -17.86
N SER A 83 27.75 2.70 -18.76
CA SER A 83 28.02 2.62 -20.18
C SER A 83 29.51 2.84 -20.26
N SER A 84 30.24 1.73 -20.36
CA SER A 84 31.61 1.75 -20.79
C SER A 84 31.62 2.47 -22.12
N ASN A 85 32.13 3.70 -22.13
CA ASN A 85 32.59 4.33 -23.36
C ASN A 85 33.63 3.38 -23.97
N SER A 86 33.16 2.55 -24.89
CA SER A 86 33.97 1.69 -25.73
C SER A 86 34.64 2.56 -26.79
N SER A 87 35.61 3.36 -26.38
CA SER A 87 36.61 3.89 -27.28
C SER A 87 37.87 3.03 -27.12
N ASN A 88 37.90 1.94 -27.88
CA ASN A 88 39.09 1.41 -28.55
C ASN A 88 40.32 1.09 -27.67
N SER A 89 40.31 -0.04 -26.96
CA SER A 89 41.54 -0.65 -26.43
C SER A 89 41.63 -2.13 -26.82
N LYS A 90 42.35 -2.35 -27.92
CA LYS A 90 42.67 -3.63 -28.55
C LYS A 90 43.75 -4.33 -27.71
N ILE A 91 43.43 -4.90 -26.55
CA ILE A 91 44.40 -5.67 -25.74
C ILE A 91 43.82 -7.04 -25.34
N LYS A 92 44.33 -8.03 -26.08
CA LYS A 92 44.62 -9.43 -25.78
C LYS A 92 43.76 -10.16 -24.72
N LYS A 93 43.01 -11.13 -25.26
CA LYS A 93 42.42 -12.30 -24.58
C LYS A 93 43.46 -13.02 -23.72
N LEU A 94 43.33 -12.94 -22.41
CA LEU A 94 43.84 -13.97 -21.49
C LEU A 94 42.65 -14.67 -20.86
N LYS A 95 42.55 -15.97 -21.17
CA LYS A 95 41.57 -16.91 -20.63
C LYS A 95 41.87 -17.12 -19.15
N SER A 96 41.04 -16.58 -18.26
CA SER A 96 40.95 -17.06 -16.88
C SER A 96 39.48 -17.35 -16.55
N GLY A 97 39.21 -18.64 -16.31
CA GLY A 97 37.91 -19.17 -15.90
C GLY A 97 37.57 -18.73 -14.49
N GLY A 98 37.09 -17.50 -14.34
CA GLY A 98 36.53 -16.98 -13.09
C GLY A 98 35.08 -17.43 -12.91
N ARG A 99 34.84 -18.16 -11.81
CA ARG A 99 33.53 -18.61 -11.34
C ARG A 99 32.49 -17.48 -11.44
N LYS A 100 31.35 -17.78 -12.07
CA LYS A 100 30.14 -16.96 -12.07
C LYS A 100 29.72 -16.72 -10.61
N SER A 101 30.14 -15.61 -10.02
CA SER A 101 29.58 -15.14 -8.76
C SER A 101 28.14 -14.73 -9.04
N SER A 102 27.21 -15.38 -8.34
CA SER A 102 25.80 -15.05 -8.31
C SER A 102 25.65 -13.56 -7.99
N LEU A 103 25.36 -12.75 -9.01
CA LEU A 103 24.99 -11.34 -8.84
C LEU A 103 23.56 -11.31 -8.31
N GLU A 104 23.44 -11.44 -6.99
CA GLU A 104 22.21 -11.17 -6.25
C GLU A 104 21.66 -9.78 -6.66
N PRO A 105 20.43 -9.70 -7.19
CA PRO A 105 19.86 -8.44 -7.65
C PRO A 105 19.62 -7.52 -6.46
N LYS A 106 20.42 -6.45 -6.34
CA LYS A 106 20.20 -5.41 -5.32
C LYS A 106 18.85 -4.73 -5.57
N PRO A 107 18.01 -4.52 -4.52
CA PRO A 107 16.73 -3.85 -4.67
C PRO A 107 16.93 -2.41 -5.16
N ARG A 108 16.19 -2.01 -6.20
CA ARG A 108 16.22 -0.64 -6.72
C ARG A 108 15.48 0.29 -5.75
N LYS A 109 16.03 1.50 -5.54
CA LYS A 109 15.33 2.53 -4.74
C LYS A 109 14.02 2.90 -5.44
N ARG A 110 12.91 2.77 -4.71
CA ARG A 110 11.56 3.17 -5.12
C ARG A 110 11.35 4.64 -4.74
N LEU A 111 10.86 5.43 -5.69
CA LEU A 111 10.59 6.85 -5.52
C LEU A 111 9.11 7.08 -5.79
N LEU A 112 8.44 7.84 -4.94
CA LEU A 112 7.03 8.17 -5.12
C LEU A 112 6.93 9.50 -5.89
N GLN A 113 6.36 9.45 -7.08
CA GLN A 113 6.19 10.60 -7.95
C GLN A 113 4.74 11.07 -7.90
N TYR A 114 4.55 12.34 -7.58
CA TYR A 114 3.29 13.04 -7.60
C TYR A 114 3.28 13.98 -8.81
N LYS A 115 2.32 13.83 -9.71
CA LYS A 115 2.08 14.75 -10.83
C LYS A 115 0.77 15.50 -10.58
N CYS A 116 0.84 16.83 -10.47
CA CYS A 116 -0.35 17.66 -10.40
C CYS A 116 -1.10 17.61 -11.74
N LEU A 117 -2.40 17.36 -11.70
CA LEU A 117 -3.25 17.31 -12.91
C LEU A 117 -3.72 18.69 -13.36
N GLN A 118 -3.65 19.70 -12.48
CA GLN A 118 -4.04 21.08 -12.81
C GLN A 118 -2.91 21.86 -13.50
N CYS A 119 -1.71 21.89 -12.91
CA CYS A 119 -0.57 22.65 -13.46
C CYS A 119 0.52 21.79 -14.12
N GLY A 120 0.45 20.45 -14.01
CA GLY A 120 1.44 19.54 -14.59
C GLY A 120 2.77 19.43 -13.83
N SER A 121 2.94 20.15 -12.71
CA SER A 121 4.17 20.08 -11.90
C SER A 121 4.40 18.66 -11.36
N ASN A 122 5.65 18.21 -11.36
CA ASN A 122 6.03 16.92 -10.81
C ASN A 122 6.83 17.12 -9.52
N GLN A 123 6.49 16.38 -8.47
CA GLN A 123 7.25 16.28 -7.24
C GLN A 123 7.63 14.83 -7.01
N THR A 124 8.86 14.59 -6.59
CA THR A 124 9.34 13.24 -6.28
C THR A 124 9.77 13.21 -4.83
N ILE A 125 9.16 12.33 -4.04
CA ILE A 125 9.50 12.11 -2.64
C ILE A 125 10.32 10.83 -2.54
N CYS A 126 11.52 10.95 -1.97
CA CYS A 126 12.38 9.82 -1.65
C CYS A 126 11.76 9.07 -0.47
N ASN A 127 11.04 8.00 -0.76
CA ASN A 127 10.35 7.22 0.27
C ASN A 127 11.30 6.20 0.92
N GLU A 128 12.40 6.68 1.49
CA GLU A 128 13.44 5.83 2.08
C GLU A 128 12.94 5.12 3.36
N LEU A 129 11.88 5.64 4.01
CA LEU A 129 11.28 5.07 5.22
C LEU A 129 10.28 3.91 5.00
N MET A 130 9.78 3.68 3.78
CA MET A 130 8.80 2.60 3.54
C MET A 130 9.43 1.28 3.07
N GLN A 131 10.76 1.16 3.06
CA GLN A 131 11.34 -0.17 2.85
C GLN A 131 11.12 -0.99 4.12
N PRO A 132 10.38 -2.12 4.07
CA PRO A 132 10.40 -3.03 5.20
C PRO A 132 11.86 -3.42 5.41
N SER A 133 12.42 -3.05 6.56
CA SER A 133 13.79 -3.39 6.90
C SER A 133 13.88 -4.91 6.96
N VAL A 134 14.29 -5.53 5.84
CA VAL A 134 14.48 -6.99 5.74
C VAL A 134 15.51 -7.48 6.78
N ALA A 135 16.31 -6.56 7.33
CA ALA A 135 17.26 -6.81 8.41
C ALA A 135 16.66 -7.32 9.73
N VAL A 136 15.36 -7.13 10.00
CA VAL A 136 14.77 -7.52 11.31
C VAL A 136 14.42 -9.01 11.37
N ILE A 137 14.20 -9.69 10.24
CA ILE A 137 13.80 -11.11 10.27
C ILE A 137 15.01 -12.05 10.44
N ALA A 138 16.23 -11.61 10.13
CA ALA A 138 17.42 -12.47 10.18
C ALA A 138 18.15 -12.47 11.54
N SER A 139 17.84 -11.55 12.46
CA SER A 139 18.68 -11.34 13.67
C SER A 139 18.13 -11.95 14.97
N HIS A 140 17.02 -12.72 14.93
CA HIS A 140 16.46 -13.41 16.09
C HIS A 140 16.78 -14.92 16.13
N ARG A 141 17.84 -15.36 15.43
CA ARG A 141 18.32 -16.75 15.52
C ARG A 141 19.72 -16.82 16.13
N SER A 142 19.84 -16.27 17.34
CA SER A 142 20.90 -16.64 18.27
C SER A 142 20.37 -17.72 19.20
N PRO A 143 21.05 -18.87 19.36
CA PRO A 143 20.66 -19.90 20.32
C PRO A 143 21.11 -19.47 21.71
N SER A 144 20.24 -18.77 22.44
CA SER A 144 20.41 -18.54 23.87
C SER A 144 19.51 -19.52 24.62
N THR A 145 20.14 -20.56 25.14
CA THR A 145 19.59 -21.50 26.12
C THR A 145 19.23 -20.75 27.39
N VAL A 146 17.98 -20.31 27.51
CA VAL A 146 17.41 -19.92 28.81
C VAL A 146 16.03 -20.56 28.91
N SER A 147 15.91 -21.42 29.91
CA SER A 147 14.70 -22.13 30.31
C SER A 147 13.51 -21.17 30.47
N PRO A 148 12.43 -21.31 29.69
CA PRO A 148 11.22 -20.53 29.90
C PRO A 148 10.38 -21.15 31.02
N SER A 149 10.27 -20.43 32.12
CA SER A 149 9.19 -20.55 33.09
C SER A 149 7.83 -20.40 32.37
N PRO A 150 6.84 -21.26 32.61
CA PRO A 150 5.58 -21.24 31.88
C PRO A 150 4.75 -20.02 32.27
N ALA A 151 4.70 -19.04 31.37
CA ALA A 151 3.70 -17.97 31.43
C ALA A 151 2.29 -18.58 31.26
N PRO A 152 1.28 -18.07 31.97
CA PRO A 152 -0.08 -18.60 31.88
C PRO A 152 -0.64 -18.39 30.47
N SER A 153 -1.12 -19.47 29.88
CA SER A 153 -1.81 -19.49 28.60
C SER A 153 -3.04 -18.58 28.64
N PHE A 154 -3.05 -17.56 27.80
CA PHE A 154 -4.25 -16.77 27.55
C PHE A 154 -5.27 -17.62 26.77
N GLU A 155 -6.24 -18.17 27.49
CA GLU A 155 -7.42 -18.81 26.88
C GLU A 155 -8.51 -17.76 26.64
N ALA A 156 -8.72 -17.39 25.38
CA ALA A 156 -9.90 -16.64 24.98
C ALA A 156 -11.15 -17.54 25.09
N LYS A 157 -11.83 -17.51 26.24
CA LYS A 157 -13.17 -18.07 26.40
C LYS A 157 -14.18 -17.18 25.68
N TRP A 158 -14.60 -17.62 24.50
CA TRP A 158 -15.79 -17.08 23.85
C TRP A 158 -17.03 -17.50 24.66
N PRO A 159 -17.94 -16.58 25.00
CA PRO A 159 -19.18 -16.96 25.69
C PRO A 159 -20.00 -17.88 24.77
N PRO A 160 -20.50 -19.03 25.29
CA PRO A 160 -21.29 -19.95 24.50
C PRO A 160 -22.60 -19.28 24.09
N GLN A 161 -22.90 -19.34 22.78
CA GLN A 161 -24.21 -18.98 22.26
C GLN A 161 -25.24 -19.96 22.83
N THR A 162 -26.12 -19.46 23.70
CA THR A 162 -27.34 -20.14 24.11
C THR A 162 -28.26 -20.28 22.90
N SER A 163 -28.27 -21.45 22.28
CA SER A 163 -29.35 -21.91 21.41
C SER A 163 -29.86 -23.23 21.98
N GLU A 164 -31.10 -23.19 22.45
CA GLU A 164 -31.84 -24.33 22.98
C GLU A 164 -32.03 -25.41 21.90
N SER A 165 -31.71 -26.65 22.30
CA SER A 165 -32.36 -27.93 21.95
C SER A 165 -32.83 -28.14 20.50
N SER A 166 -32.42 -29.17 19.76
CA SER A 166 -32.40 -30.58 20.18
C SER A 166 -31.92 -31.50 19.04
N SER A 167 -31.47 -32.70 19.44
CA SER A 167 -31.32 -33.97 18.71
C SER A 167 -29.92 -34.39 18.17
N LYS A 168 -29.35 -35.37 18.91
CA LYS A 168 -28.71 -36.65 18.49
C LYS A 168 -27.87 -36.61 17.18
N SER A 169 -26.62 -37.06 17.11
CA SER A 169 -26.13 -38.43 17.41
C SER A 169 -24.63 -38.53 17.11
N GLN A 170 -23.93 -39.40 17.85
CA GLN A 170 -22.89 -40.36 17.41
C GLN A 170 -21.64 -39.87 16.63
N SER A 171 -20.48 -40.08 17.28
CA SER A 171 -19.16 -40.29 16.68
C SER A 171 -19.15 -41.44 15.65
N PRO A 172 -18.27 -41.44 14.64
CA PRO A 172 -16.97 -42.10 14.84
C PRO A 172 -15.76 -41.54 14.07
N SER A 173 -14.59 -41.82 14.65
CA SER A 173 -13.27 -42.16 14.12
C SER A 173 -12.84 -41.91 12.64
N VAL A 174 -11.51 -41.74 12.56
CA VAL A 174 -10.55 -42.07 11.49
C VAL A 174 -10.13 -40.94 10.55
N ASP A 175 -8.82 -40.69 10.67
CA ASP A 175 -7.88 -40.08 9.73
C ASP A 175 -8.12 -40.37 8.24
N SER A 176 -7.47 -39.56 7.40
CA SER A 176 -7.17 -39.80 5.97
C SER A 176 -8.02 -39.11 4.87
N LYS A 177 -8.55 -37.88 5.05
CA LYS A 177 -9.16 -37.14 3.92
C LYS A 177 -8.77 -35.66 3.73
N THR A 178 -7.75 -35.15 4.42
CA THR A 178 -7.34 -33.73 4.33
C THR A 178 -6.34 -33.41 3.20
N LYS A 179 -5.76 -34.42 2.52
CA LYS A 179 -4.72 -34.20 1.48
C LYS A 179 -5.23 -34.18 0.03
N LYS A 180 -6.52 -34.45 -0.22
CA LYS A 180 -7.11 -34.40 -1.59
C LYS A 180 -7.87 -33.11 -1.92
N ARG A 181 -8.10 -32.20 -0.94
CA ARG A 181 -8.80 -30.91 -1.17
C ARG A 181 -7.89 -29.75 -1.61
N SER A 182 -6.57 -29.85 -1.38
CA SER A 182 -5.58 -28.80 -1.73
C SER A 182 -5.21 -28.79 -3.22
N LYS A 183 -5.26 -29.95 -3.91
CA LYS A 183 -4.92 -30.04 -5.33
C LYS A 183 -6.01 -29.48 -6.27
N LYS A 184 -7.28 -29.52 -5.85
CA LYS A 184 -8.41 -28.99 -6.65
C LYS A 184 -8.53 -27.45 -6.64
N ARG A 185 -7.84 -26.76 -5.71
CA ARG A 185 -7.79 -25.28 -5.68
C ARG A 185 -6.71 -24.66 -6.57
N LYS A 186 -5.80 -25.46 -7.16
CA LYS A 186 -4.77 -24.94 -8.09
C LYS A 186 -5.19 -24.98 -9.56
N GLU A 187 -6.11 -25.86 -9.95
CA GLU A 187 -6.62 -25.93 -11.33
C GLU A 187 -7.69 -24.86 -11.64
N THR A 188 -8.48 -24.45 -10.65
CA THR A 188 -9.55 -23.46 -10.85
C THR A 188 -9.07 -22.01 -10.82
N HIS A 189 -7.82 -21.75 -10.39
CA HIS A 189 -7.28 -20.39 -10.24
C HIS A 189 -6.15 -20.08 -11.23
N ASN A 190 -6.06 -20.84 -12.31
CA ASN A 190 -5.10 -20.57 -13.37
C ASN A 190 -5.67 -19.51 -14.32
N LEU A 191 -5.02 -18.35 -14.34
CA LEU A 191 -5.47 -17.12 -15.02
C LEU A 191 -5.70 -17.34 -16.52
N LEU A 192 -5.01 -18.31 -17.12
CA LEU A 192 -5.23 -18.78 -18.49
C LEU A 192 -6.65 -19.31 -18.75
N ASN A 193 -7.29 -19.98 -17.78
CA ASN A 193 -8.67 -20.47 -17.90
C ASN A 193 -9.72 -19.34 -17.75
N LEU A 194 -9.39 -18.25 -17.07
CA LEU A 194 -10.25 -17.06 -16.99
C LEU A 194 -10.16 -16.25 -18.29
N ILE A 195 -8.98 -16.18 -18.92
CA ILE A 195 -8.79 -15.49 -20.21
C ILE A 195 -9.45 -16.26 -21.36
N SER A 196 -9.41 -17.60 -21.36
CA SER A 196 -10.11 -18.39 -22.39
C SER A 196 -11.63 -18.31 -22.27
N LYS A 197 -12.17 -18.26 -21.04
CA LYS A 197 -13.61 -18.04 -20.81
C LYS A 197 -14.09 -16.64 -21.21
N SER A 198 -13.33 -15.59 -20.90
CA SER A 198 -13.71 -14.22 -21.30
C SER A 198 -13.64 -13.98 -22.81
N LYS A 199 -12.88 -14.80 -23.56
CA LYS A 199 -12.91 -14.80 -25.03
C LYS A 199 -14.14 -15.52 -25.60
N GLN A 200 -14.67 -16.55 -24.92
CA GLN A 200 -15.90 -17.24 -25.34
C GLN A 200 -17.19 -16.49 -24.97
N GLU A 201 -17.14 -15.51 -24.07
CA GLU A 201 -18.31 -14.69 -23.70
C GLU A 201 -18.59 -13.51 -24.66
N LYS A 202 -17.77 -13.30 -25.69
CA LYS A 202 -17.99 -12.20 -26.66
C LYS A 202 -19.12 -12.45 -27.66
N ASP A 203 -19.65 -13.66 -27.73
CA ASP A 203 -20.72 -14.02 -28.69
C ASP A 203 -22.09 -14.25 -28.02
N LYS A 204 -22.25 -13.89 -26.74
CA LYS A 204 -23.57 -13.90 -26.07
C LYS A 204 -24.07 -12.48 -25.86
N PRO A 205 -25.35 -12.18 -26.17
CA PRO A 205 -25.93 -10.88 -25.86
C PRO A 205 -25.84 -10.64 -24.36
N THR A 206 -25.32 -9.47 -24.01
CA THR A 206 -25.08 -8.95 -22.68
C THR A 206 -26.21 -9.27 -21.70
N MET A 207 -25.94 -10.06 -20.66
CA MET A 207 -26.71 -9.98 -19.41
C MET A 207 -26.41 -8.64 -18.76
N SER A 208 -27.09 -7.59 -19.23
CA SER A 208 -27.21 -6.34 -18.49
C SER A 208 -27.99 -6.64 -17.21
N LEU A 209 -27.33 -6.47 -16.06
CA LEU A 209 -27.98 -6.46 -14.76
C LEU A 209 -29.11 -5.42 -14.80
N ASN A 210 -30.35 -5.89 -14.76
CA ASN A 210 -31.53 -5.06 -14.84
C ASN A 210 -31.82 -4.50 -13.45
N LEU A 211 -31.94 -3.17 -13.35
CA LEU A 211 -32.10 -2.45 -12.07
C LEU A 211 -33.38 -2.86 -11.31
N MET A 212 -34.38 -3.38 -12.02
CA MET A 212 -35.67 -3.78 -11.44
C MET A 212 -35.63 -5.05 -10.56
N ASP A 213 -34.60 -5.89 -10.70
CA ASP A 213 -34.47 -7.10 -9.85
C ASP A 213 -34.03 -6.78 -8.42
N PHE A 214 -33.54 -5.56 -8.17
CA PHE A 214 -33.15 -5.09 -6.83
C PHE A 214 -34.27 -4.40 -6.06
N MET A 215 -35.44 -4.18 -6.67
CA MET A 215 -36.56 -3.46 -6.06
C MET A 215 -37.75 -4.37 -5.69
N LYS A 216 -37.53 -5.68 -5.54
CA LYS A 216 -38.51 -6.61 -4.93
C LYS A 216 -38.11 -6.99 -3.52
#